data_AF-A0A6P4AXD1-F1
#
_entry.id   AF-A0A6P4AXD1-F1
#
_cell.length_a   1.000
_cell.length_b   1.000
_cell.length_c   1.000
_cell.angle_alpha   90.00
_cell.angle_beta   90.00
_cell.angle_gamma   90.00
#
_symmetry.space_group_name_H-M   'P 1'
#
loop_
_entity.id
_entity.type
_entity.pdbx_description
1 polymer ?
#
loop_
_entity_poly.entity_id
_entity_poly.type
_entity_poly.pdbx_seq_one_letter_code
_entity_poly.pdbx_strand_id
1 'polypeptide(L)'
;HEVARALNRPIRRGLPRLEARYYMSIYPHDPSHNEVLLTFAKLDFNFLQQVHKKELSDIARWWKELEFAKKLPFARDRVIECYFWILGVYFEPQYYLARRTLTKVIAMTSVIDDIYDVYGTLEELELFTEAVERWNICMVSQLPAYMQFCYQALLDLYSEIEEEMTKLGKSYRVDYAKQALKYQVRAYFEEANWFPKKHIPIMEEYMPVALVSSAYGMLATTSLVGMGDEVTKHFFDWLFSKPKIERASSVVCRLMDDVISHKFEQKRGHVASAVECYMKQFGATEEEAVNEFRKQVSDAWKDINEECLYPTSVPMPLLVRILNLARVIDVIYKDEDGYTRATTVLKELVASLLINPVSL
;
A
#
# COMPACT_ATOMS: atom_id res chain seq x y z
N HIS A 1 24.21 2.63 -19.56
CA HIS A 1 23.43 2.05 -18.44
C HIS A 1 22.29 2.96 -17.98
N GLU A 2 22.54 4.26 -17.74
CA GLU A 2 21.52 5.22 -17.31
C GLU A 2 20.31 5.31 -18.26
N VAL A 3 20.54 5.48 -19.57
CA VAL A 3 19.48 5.55 -20.59
C VAL A 3 18.61 4.29 -20.60
N ALA A 4 19.21 3.10 -20.53
CA ALA A 4 18.47 1.84 -20.50
C ALA A 4 17.57 1.72 -19.25
N ARG A 5 18.05 2.16 -18.08
CA ARG A 5 17.22 2.18 -16.85
C ARG A 5 16.09 3.19 -16.96
N ALA A 6 16.36 4.40 -17.45
CA ALA A 6 15.34 5.43 -17.61
C ALA A 6 14.24 5.04 -18.62
N LEU A 7 14.61 4.34 -19.69
CA LEU A 7 13.67 3.74 -20.65
C LEU A 7 12.84 2.62 -20.00
N ASN A 8 13.45 1.85 -19.10
CA ASN A 8 12.75 0.82 -18.35
C ASN A 8 11.75 1.44 -17.35
N ARG A 9 12.19 2.34 -16.47
CA ARG A 9 11.33 3.05 -15.52
C ARG A 9 11.76 4.52 -15.43
N PRO A 10 10.89 5.47 -15.81
CA PRO A 10 11.16 6.89 -15.64
C PRO A 10 11.32 7.25 -14.16
N ILE A 11 12.23 8.19 -13.85
CA ILE A 11 12.47 8.67 -12.48
C ILE A 11 11.20 9.15 -11.78
N ARG A 12 10.24 9.69 -12.55
CA ARG A 12 8.94 10.15 -12.04
C ARG A 12 8.14 9.03 -11.36
N ARG A 13 8.26 7.79 -11.85
CA ARG A 13 7.57 6.59 -11.37
C ARG A 13 8.42 5.71 -10.44
N GLY A 14 9.71 6.03 -10.29
CA GLY A 14 10.61 5.35 -9.36
C GLY A 14 10.48 5.82 -7.91
N LEU A 15 10.92 4.97 -6.97
CA LEU A 15 11.02 5.35 -5.56
C LEU A 15 12.24 6.25 -5.32
N PRO A 16 12.08 7.41 -4.64
CA PRO A 16 13.19 8.35 -4.44
C PRO A 16 14.47 7.72 -3.84
N ARG A 17 14.34 6.84 -2.85
CA ARG A 17 15.51 6.17 -2.23
C ARG A 17 16.18 5.16 -3.15
N LEU A 18 15.43 4.42 -3.96
CA LEU A 18 16.00 3.48 -4.94
C LEU A 18 16.72 4.24 -6.05
N GLU A 19 16.10 5.30 -6.58
CA GLU A 19 16.70 6.12 -7.62
C GLU A 19 17.93 6.87 -7.09
N ALA A 20 17.90 7.38 -5.86
CA ALA A 20 19.09 7.98 -5.23
C ALA A 20 20.22 6.96 -5.05
N ARG A 21 19.91 5.73 -4.59
CA ARG A 21 20.91 4.66 -4.47
C ARG A 21 21.56 4.33 -5.80
N TYR A 22 20.74 4.19 -6.84
CA TYR A 22 21.23 3.98 -8.18
C TYR A 22 22.08 5.17 -8.66
N TYR A 23 21.59 6.40 -8.47
CA TYR A 23 22.27 7.61 -8.91
C TYR A 23 23.67 7.74 -8.30
N MET A 24 23.86 7.39 -7.02
CA MET A 24 25.18 7.38 -6.36
C MET A 24 26.18 6.42 -7.01
N SER A 25 25.73 5.40 -7.72
CA SER A 25 26.61 4.47 -8.46
C SER A 25 27.04 5.02 -9.83
N ILE A 26 26.25 5.91 -10.43
CA ILE A 26 26.53 6.48 -11.77
C ILE A 26 27.20 7.85 -11.68
N TYR A 27 26.85 8.67 -10.69
CA TYR A 27 27.35 10.04 -10.53
C TYR A 27 28.90 10.15 -10.53
N PRO A 28 29.68 9.22 -9.94
CA PRO A 28 31.14 9.27 -10.02
C PRO A 28 31.72 9.18 -11.45
N HIS A 29 30.95 8.67 -12.41
CA HIS A 29 31.37 8.56 -13.80
C HIS A 29 31.15 9.86 -14.61
N ASP A 30 30.45 10.84 -14.02
CA ASP A 30 30.33 12.17 -14.61
C ASP A 30 31.64 12.94 -14.38
N PRO A 31 32.34 13.41 -15.44
CA PRO A 31 33.58 14.19 -15.30
C PRO A 31 33.42 15.49 -14.50
N SER A 32 32.19 15.99 -14.34
CA SER A 32 31.85 17.21 -13.62
C SER A 32 31.26 16.96 -12.22
N HIS A 33 31.28 15.71 -11.75
CA HIS A 33 30.68 15.38 -10.45
C HIS A 33 31.37 16.12 -9.30
N ASN A 34 30.56 16.49 -8.31
CA ASN A 34 31.05 17.13 -7.12
C ASN A 34 31.29 16.08 -6.01
N GLU A 35 32.54 15.89 -5.62
CA GLU A 35 32.93 14.92 -4.60
C GLU A 35 32.29 15.18 -3.23
N VAL A 36 32.09 16.46 -2.87
CA VAL A 36 31.45 16.84 -1.61
C VAL A 36 29.98 16.42 -1.61
N LEU A 37 29.26 16.66 -2.70
CA LEU A 37 27.85 16.26 -2.84
C LEU A 37 27.71 14.73 -2.84
N LEU A 38 28.60 14.02 -3.55
CA LEU A 38 28.58 12.55 -3.56
C LEU A 38 28.83 11.98 -2.16
N THR A 39 29.85 12.48 -1.46
CA THR A 39 30.18 12.05 -0.10
C THR A 39 29.02 12.32 0.85
N PHE A 40 28.41 13.51 0.76
CA PHE A 40 27.23 13.87 1.55
C PHE A 40 26.05 12.93 1.29
N ALA A 41 25.73 12.63 0.02
CA ALA A 41 24.64 11.74 -0.35
C ALA A 41 24.84 10.32 0.20
N LYS A 42 26.06 9.78 0.12
CA LYS A 42 26.38 8.44 0.66
C LYS A 42 26.27 8.39 2.18
N LEU A 43 26.76 9.42 2.88
CA LEU A 43 26.66 9.53 4.33
C LEU A 43 25.21 9.66 4.78
N ASP A 44 24.41 10.53 4.15
CA ASP A 44 22.98 10.68 4.42
C ASP A 44 22.23 9.36 4.21
N PHE A 45 22.48 8.69 3.09
CA PHE A 45 21.84 7.42 2.78
C PHE A 45 22.14 6.36 3.83
N ASN A 46 23.42 6.18 4.18
CA ASN A 46 23.83 5.21 5.18
C ASN A 46 23.32 5.55 6.58
N PHE A 47 23.28 6.83 6.95
CA PHE A 47 22.70 7.29 8.21
C PHE A 47 21.21 6.94 8.30
N LEU A 48 20.42 7.32 7.29
CA LEU A 48 18.99 7.01 7.27
C LEU A 48 18.73 5.51 7.19
N GLN A 49 19.55 4.74 6.47
CA GLN A 49 19.46 3.28 6.48
C GLN A 49 19.61 2.70 7.89
N GLN A 50 20.49 3.23 8.75
CA GLN A 50 20.58 2.77 10.14
C GLN A 50 19.32 3.10 10.96
N VAL A 51 18.74 4.28 10.74
CA VAL A 51 17.46 4.65 11.34
C VAL A 51 16.38 3.65 10.91
N HIS A 52 16.21 3.42 9.61
CA HIS A 52 15.21 2.50 9.07
C HIS A 52 15.40 1.06 9.52
N LYS A 53 16.64 0.59 9.69
CA LYS A 53 16.93 -0.73 10.26
C LYS A 53 16.46 -0.87 11.72
N LYS A 54 16.61 0.19 12.52
CA LYS A 54 16.10 0.21 13.89
C LYS A 54 14.57 0.16 13.89
N GLU A 55 13.93 0.98 13.06
CA GLU A 55 12.47 0.97 12.90
C GLU A 55 11.95 -0.41 12.49
N LEU A 56 12.59 -1.04 11.49
CA LEU A 56 12.25 -2.37 11.01
C LEU A 56 12.43 -3.43 12.11
N SER A 57 13.47 -3.32 12.94
CA SER A 57 13.66 -4.24 14.07
C SER A 57 12.52 -4.14 15.08
N ASP A 58 11.99 -2.94 15.34
CA ASP A 58 10.87 -2.73 16.24
C ASP A 58 9.56 -3.26 15.64
N ILE A 59 9.33 -3.02 14.34
CA ILE A 59 8.20 -3.59 13.59
C ILE A 59 8.25 -5.13 13.58
N ALA A 60 9.41 -5.71 13.29
CA ALA A 60 9.58 -7.16 13.26
C ALA A 60 9.36 -7.80 14.64
N ARG A 61 9.75 -7.10 15.72
CA ARG A 61 9.46 -7.53 17.10
C ARG A 61 7.97 -7.52 17.39
N TRP A 62 7.29 -6.41 17.10
CA TRP A 62 5.84 -6.29 17.23
C TRP A 62 5.11 -7.40 16.46
N TRP A 63 5.49 -7.64 15.20
CA TRP A 63 4.88 -8.69 14.38
C TRP A 63 5.09 -10.09 14.94
N LYS A 64 6.29 -10.37 15.46
CA LYS A 64 6.61 -11.64 16.10
C LYS A 64 5.78 -11.86 17.38
N GLU A 65 5.53 -10.82 18.17
CA GLU A 65 4.74 -10.89 19.40
C GLU A 65 3.26 -11.20 19.15
N LEU A 66 2.71 -10.85 17.97
CA LEU A 66 1.37 -11.26 17.56
C LEU A 66 1.26 -12.78 17.33
N GLU A 67 2.37 -13.42 16.96
CA GLU A 67 2.48 -14.85 16.61
C GLU A 67 1.54 -15.27 15.46
N PHE A 68 1.24 -14.38 14.52
CA PHE A 68 0.34 -14.68 13.41
C PHE A 68 0.82 -15.80 12.50
N ALA A 69 2.13 -15.96 12.30
CA ALA A 69 2.67 -17.10 11.57
C ALA A 69 2.24 -18.47 12.16
N LYS A 70 1.95 -18.52 13.47
CA LYS A 70 1.45 -19.71 14.16
C LYS A 70 -0.08 -19.73 14.28
N LYS A 71 -0.69 -18.58 14.62
CA LYS A 71 -2.14 -18.47 14.88
C LYS A 71 -2.98 -18.40 13.59
N LEU A 72 -2.41 -17.88 12.52
CA LEU A 72 -3.03 -17.62 11.21
C LEU A 72 -2.09 -18.11 10.08
N PRO A 73 -1.78 -19.42 10.02
CA PRO A 73 -0.77 -19.96 9.10
C PRO A 73 -1.15 -19.87 7.62
N PHE A 74 -2.41 -19.54 7.31
CA PHE A 74 -2.90 -19.29 5.95
C PHE A 74 -2.52 -17.90 5.44
N ALA A 75 -2.25 -16.94 6.33
CA ALA A 75 -1.94 -15.57 5.96
C ALA A 75 -0.49 -15.42 5.51
N ARG A 76 -0.26 -14.50 4.57
CA ARG A 76 1.05 -14.14 4.04
C ARG A 76 1.87 -13.45 5.13
N ASP A 77 3.04 -14.02 5.45
CA ASP A 77 4.02 -13.40 6.36
C ASP A 77 4.92 -12.42 5.58
N ARG A 78 4.55 -11.13 5.56
CA ARG A 78 5.12 -10.11 4.66
C ARG A 78 5.42 -8.76 5.33
N VAL A 79 5.66 -8.75 6.64
CA VAL A 79 5.85 -7.49 7.38
C VAL A 79 7.06 -6.68 6.89
N ILE A 80 8.10 -7.33 6.36
CA ILE A 80 9.29 -6.67 5.83
C ILE A 80 8.96 -5.96 4.50
N GLU A 81 8.21 -6.62 3.64
CA GLU A 81 7.70 -6.08 2.38
C GLU A 81 6.72 -4.92 2.64
N CYS A 82 5.84 -5.04 3.65
CA CYS A 82 5.00 -3.96 4.13
C CYS A 82 5.83 -2.74 4.57
N TYR A 83 6.90 -2.94 5.35
CA TYR A 83 7.77 -1.84 5.76
C TYR A 83 8.47 -1.19 4.55
N PHE A 84 8.96 -2.00 3.60
CA PHE A 84 9.53 -1.49 2.35
C PHE A 84 8.52 -0.66 1.55
N TRP A 85 7.27 -1.11 1.47
CA TRP A 85 6.17 -0.40 0.82
C TRP A 85 6.00 1.00 1.44
N ILE A 86 5.95 1.07 2.77
CA ILE A 86 5.75 2.32 3.50
C ILE A 86 6.98 3.23 3.47
N LEU A 87 8.18 2.66 3.43
CA LEU A 87 9.40 3.43 3.23
C LEU A 87 9.42 4.16 1.88
N GLY A 88 8.72 3.61 0.88
CA GLY A 88 8.49 4.28 -0.40
C GLY A 88 7.58 5.51 -0.29
N VAL A 89 6.66 5.54 0.68
CA VAL A 89 5.73 6.67 0.91
C VAL A 89 6.45 7.89 1.50
N TYR A 90 7.34 7.66 2.46
CA TYR A 90 8.26 8.66 3.02
C TYR A 90 9.44 8.00 3.71
N PHE A 91 10.64 8.56 3.51
CA PHE A 91 11.89 8.01 4.05
C PHE A 91 12.58 8.98 5.03
N GLU A 92 12.12 10.22 5.08
CA GLU A 92 12.72 11.28 5.88
C GLU A 92 12.50 11.02 7.38
N PRO A 93 13.47 11.34 8.25
CA PRO A 93 13.50 10.86 9.64
C PRO A 93 12.32 11.38 10.49
N GLN A 94 11.81 12.58 10.19
CA GLN A 94 10.67 13.19 10.90
C GLN A 94 9.37 12.39 10.78
N TYR A 95 9.24 11.51 9.79
CA TYR A 95 8.04 10.71 9.54
C TYR A 95 8.10 9.32 10.21
N TYR A 96 8.95 9.13 11.23
CA TYR A 96 9.05 7.86 11.99
C TYR A 96 7.68 7.36 12.48
N LEU A 97 6.92 8.24 13.15
CA LEU A 97 5.62 7.88 13.72
C LEU A 97 4.65 7.47 12.61
N ALA A 98 4.57 8.25 11.54
CA ALA A 98 3.76 7.94 10.37
C ALA A 98 4.14 6.58 9.75
N ARG A 99 5.45 6.29 9.57
CA ARG A 99 5.93 5.00 9.03
C ARG A 99 5.51 3.86 9.90
N ARG A 100 5.76 3.95 11.20
CA ARG A 100 5.42 2.89 12.15
C ARG A 100 3.92 2.61 12.13
N THR A 101 3.08 3.65 12.24
CA THR A 101 1.62 3.52 12.19
C THR A 101 1.17 2.89 10.88
N LEU A 102 1.61 3.42 9.74
CA LEU A 102 1.17 2.95 8.43
C LEU A 102 1.65 1.52 8.14
N THR A 103 2.86 1.14 8.54
CA THR A 103 3.38 -0.23 8.39
C THR A 103 2.57 -1.23 9.21
N LYS A 104 2.22 -0.90 10.45
CA LYS A 104 1.38 -1.79 11.26
C LYS A 104 -0.02 -1.96 10.65
N VAL A 105 -0.62 -0.87 10.15
CA VAL A 105 -1.95 -0.92 9.52
C VAL A 105 -1.95 -1.70 8.21
N ILE A 106 -0.98 -1.52 7.32
CA ILE A 106 -0.92 -2.30 6.07
C ILE A 106 -0.68 -3.79 6.35
N ALA A 107 0.16 -4.13 7.34
CA ALA A 107 0.41 -5.52 7.72
C ALA A 107 -0.86 -6.18 8.28
N MET A 108 -1.60 -5.50 9.15
CA MET A 108 -2.91 -5.97 9.63
C MET A 108 -3.93 -6.09 8.49
N THR A 109 -3.97 -5.12 7.59
CA THR A 109 -4.89 -5.15 6.44
C THR A 109 -4.59 -6.34 5.52
N SER A 110 -3.32 -6.67 5.29
CA SER A 110 -2.96 -7.85 4.49
C SER A 110 -3.43 -9.16 5.11
N VAL A 111 -3.45 -9.27 6.44
CA VAL A 111 -3.99 -10.46 7.11
C VAL A 111 -5.50 -10.52 6.95
N ILE A 112 -6.16 -9.37 7.04
CA ILE A 112 -7.61 -9.27 6.80
C ILE A 112 -7.92 -9.66 5.35
N ASP A 113 -7.14 -9.16 4.38
CA ASP A 113 -7.24 -9.55 2.97
C ASP A 113 -7.18 -11.08 2.81
N ASP A 114 -6.20 -11.76 3.41
CA ASP A 114 -6.09 -13.22 3.36
C ASP A 114 -7.25 -13.95 4.03
N ILE A 115 -7.85 -13.36 5.08
CA ILE A 115 -9.07 -13.90 5.70
C ILE A 115 -10.23 -13.88 4.69
N TYR A 116 -10.43 -12.77 3.96
CA TYR A 116 -11.52 -12.62 3.00
C TYR A 116 -11.30 -13.37 1.68
N ASP A 117 -10.04 -13.49 1.25
CA ASP A 117 -9.65 -14.07 -0.04
C ASP A 117 -9.59 -15.61 0.02
N VAL A 118 -8.89 -16.17 1.01
CA VAL A 118 -8.49 -17.60 0.96
C VAL A 118 -8.96 -18.47 2.13
N TYR A 119 -9.59 -17.92 3.16
CA TYR A 119 -9.84 -18.69 4.39
C TYR A 119 -11.27 -18.64 4.93
N GLY A 120 -11.84 -17.46 5.17
CA GLY A 120 -13.13 -17.32 5.84
C GLY A 120 -14.32 -17.76 4.99
N THR A 121 -15.33 -18.36 5.63
CA THR A 121 -16.63 -18.58 4.95
C THR A 121 -17.43 -17.29 4.90
N LEU A 122 -18.37 -17.18 3.97
CA LEU A 122 -19.15 -15.96 3.81
C LEU A 122 -19.88 -15.54 5.10
N GLU A 123 -20.40 -16.50 5.87
CA GLU A 123 -21.05 -16.26 7.15
C GLU A 123 -20.07 -15.73 8.21
N GLU A 124 -18.84 -16.27 8.25
CA GLU A 124 -17.79 -15.77 9.14
C GLU A 124 -17.33 -14.37 8.74
N LEU A 125 -17.20 -14.10 7.43
CA LEU A 125 -16.83 -12.80 6.89
C LEU A 125 -17.90 -11.73 7.17
N GLU A 126 -19.18 -12.10 7.16
CA GLU A 126 -20.27 -11.19 7.55
C GLU A 126 -20.13 -10.77 9.02
N LEU A 127 -19.88 -11.73 9.93
CA LEU A 127 -19.63 -11.46 11.34
C LEU A 127 -18.39 -10.60 11.57
N PHE A 128 -17.30 -10.85 10.83
CA PHE A 128 -16.08 -10.05 10.92
C PHE A 128 -16.32 -8.62 10.42
N THR A 129 -17.03 -8.46 9.30
CA THR A 129 -17.40 -7.15 8.76
C THR A 129 -18.23 -6.37 9.77
N GLU A 130 -19.23 -7.01 10.39
CA GLU A 130 -20.05 -6.39 11.43
C GLU A 130 -19.23 -6.00 12.66
N ALA A 131 -18.28 -6.84 13.07
CA ALA A 131 -17.38 -6.54 14.18
C ALA A 131 -16.56 -5.27 13.91
N VAL A 132 -15.95 -5.15 12.73
CA VAL A 132 -15.20 -3.95 12.33
C VAL A 132 -16.10 -2.72 12.21
N GLU A 133 -17.32 -2.87 11.70
CA GLU A 133 -18.29 -1.77 11.62
C GLU A 133 -18.69 -1.24 13.00
N ARG A 134 -18.91 -2.13 13.97
CA ARG A 134 -19.24 -1.77 15.35
C ARG A 134 -18.04 -1.27 16.14
N TRP A 135 -16.83 -1.72 15.81
CA TRP A 135 -15.57 -1.36 16.48
C TRP A 135 -15.62 -1.60 18.00
N ASN A 136 -16.16 -2.74 18.43
CA ASN A 136 -16.39 -3.06 19.83
C ASN A 136 -15.73 -4.38 20.23
N ILE A 137 -15.04 -4.39 21.38
CA ILE A 137 -14.40 -5.56 21.99
C ILE A 137 -15.38 -6.71 22.27
N CYS A 138 -16.65 -6.40 22.58
CA CYS A 138 -17.68 -7.40 22.84
C CYS A 138 -18.02 -8.25 21.61
N MET A 139 -17.59 -7.85 20.41
CA MET A 139 -17.76 -8.63 19.19
C MET A 139 -16.75 -9.78 19.10
N VAL A 140 -15.62 -9.74 19.84
CA VAL A 140 -14.59 -10.79 19.80
C VAL A 140 -15.20 -12.16 20.10
N SER A 141 -16.01 -12.29 21.15
CA SER A 141 -16.58 -13.59 21.55
C SER A 141 -17.59 -14.17 20.54
N GLN A 142 -18.01 -13.37 19.54
CA GLN A 142 -18.95 -13.80 18.50
C GLN A 142 -18.22 -14.31 17.24
N LEU A 143 -16.91 -14.07 17.13
CA LEU A 143 -16.11 -14.48 15.99
C LEU A 143 -15.55 -15.90 16.17
N PRO A 144 -15.28 -16.64 15.08
CA PRO A 144 -14.48 -17.86 15.12
C PRO A 144 -13.11 -17.62 15.76
N ALA A 145 -12.57 -18.64 16.44
CA ALA A 145 -11.37 -18.51 17.28
C ALA A 145 -10.16 -17.87 16.56
N TYR A 146 -9.96 -18.16 15.26
CA TYR A 146 -8.85 -17.57 14.50
C TYR A 146 -9.07 -16.06 14.23
N MET A 147 -10.29 -15.66 13.88
CA MET A 147 -10.67 -14.26 13.67
C MET A 147 -10.58 -13.43 14.95
N GLN A 148 -10.81 -14.04 16.12
CA GLN A 148 -10.65 -13.38 17.41
C GLN A 148 -9.24 -12.80 17.58
N PHE A 149 -8.21 -13.57 17.22
CA PHE A 149 -6.82 -13.10 17.32
C PHE A 149 -6.55 -11.90 16.41
N CYS A 150 -7.05 -11.95 15.17
CA CYS A 150 -6.89 -10.85 14.21
C CYS A 150 -7.64 -9.59 14.67
N TYR A 151 -8.90 -9.73 15.07
CA TYR A 151 -9.74 -8.60 15.48
C TYR A 151 -9.27 -7.97 16.80
N GLN A 152 -8.84 -8.77 17.78
CA GLN A 152 -8.23 -8.26 19.01
C GLN A 152 -6.97 -7.44 18.70
N ALA A 153 -6.05 -7.99 17.89
CA ALA A 153 -4.84 -7.27 17.51
C ALA A 153 -5.13 -5.98 16.74
N LEU A 154 -6.20 -5.96 15.93
CA LEU A 154 -6.66 -4.76 15.25
C LEU A 154 -7.13 -3.68 16.25
N LEU A 155 -7.94 -4.06 17.24
CA LEU A 155 -8.39 -3.14 18.28
C LEU A 155 -7.23 -2.60 19.13
N ASP A 156 -6.30 -3.47 19.52
CA ASP A 156 -5.11 -3.11 20.29
C ASP A 156 -4.22 -2.13 19.50
N LEU A 157 -4.01 -2.39 18.19
CA LEU A 157 -3.27 -1.49 17.31
C LEU A 157 -3.90 -0.09 17.26
N TYR A 158 -5.20 0.00 17.04
CA TYR A 158 -5.85 1.31 16.96
C TYR A 158 -5.94 2.01 18.32
N SER A 159 -5.98 1.26 19.42
CA SER A 159 -5.87 1.82 20.77
C SER A 159 -4.48 2.42 21.00
N GLU A 160 -3.41 1.74 20.60
CA GLU A 160 -2.04 2.27 20.61
C GLU A 160 -1.95 3.58 19.81
N ILE A 161 -2.47 3.60 18.58
CA ILE A 161 -2.47 4.79 17.72
C ILE A 161 -3.27 5.93 18.38
N GLU A 162 -4.41 5.63 18.99
CA GLU A 162 -5.27 6.61 19.67
C GLU A 162 -4.60 7.22 20.90
N GLU A 163 -3.90 6.43 21.70
CA GLU A 163 -3.10 6.93 22.82
C GLU A 163 -2.00 7.89 22.35
N GLU A 164 -1.29 7.53 21.27
CA GLU A 164 -0.24 8.38 20.69
C GLU A 164 -0.80 9.68 20.12
N MET A 165 -1.90 9.61 19.36
CA MET A 165 -2.55 10.79 18.81
C MET A 165 -3.16 11.68 19.89
N THR A 166 -3.66 11.10 20.99
CA THR A 166 -4.20 11.85 22.14
C THR A 166 -3.11 12.66 22.83
N LYS A 167 -1.92 12.07 23.04
CA LYS A 167 -0.74 12.79 23.59
C LYS A 167 -0.34 13.99 22.74
N LEU A 168 -0.60 13.93 21.43
CA LEU A 168 -0.32 15.00 20.48
C LEU A 168 -1.50 15.97 20.25
N GLY A 169 -2.63 15.80 20.95
CA GLY A 169 -3.83 16.62 20.75
C GLY A 169 -4.52 16.40 19.40
N LYS A 170 -4.32 15.23 18.79
CA LYS A 170 -4.71 14.89 17.40
C LYS A 170 -5.57 13.63 17.31
N SER A 171 -6.26 13.24 18.39
CA SER A 171 -7.09 12.03 18.47
C SER A 171 -8.07 11.89 17.30
N TYR A 172 -8.66 13.00 16.84
CA TYR A 172 -9.59 13.05 15.70
C TYR A 172 -9.04 12.39 14.41
N ARG A 173 -7.70 12.32 14.24
CA ARG A 173 -7.09 11.68 13.06
C ARG A 173 -7.35 10.18 13.02
N VAL A 174 -7.52 9.55 14.19
CA VAL A 174 -7.77 8.12 14.31
C VAL A 174 -9.18 7.76 13.83
N ASP A 175 -10.15 8.65 14.02
CA ASP A 175 -11.52 8.44 13.54
C ASP A 175 -11.58 8.30 12.01
N TYR A 176 -10.82 9.14 11.28
CA TYR A 176 -10.68 8.99 9.83
C TYR A 176 -10.02 7.68 9.44
N ALA A 177 -8.97 7.25 10.16
CA ALA A 177 -8.31 5.98 9.89
C ALA A 177 -9.23 4.77 10.15
N LYS A 178 -10.02 4.79 11.24
CA LYS A 178 -11.04 3.77 11.54
C LYS A 178 -12.10 3.74 10.44
N GLN A 179 -12.60 4.90 10.00
CA GLN A 179 -13.60 4.99 8.95
C GLN A 179 -13.08 4.48 7.60
N ALA A 180 -11.82 4.78 7.25
CA ALA A 180 -11.22 4.29 6.02
C ALA A 180 -11.05 2.77 6.04
N LEU A 181 -10.67 2.18 7.18
CA LEU A 181 -10.61 0.72 7.33
C LEU A 181 -12.00 0.07 7.23
N LYS A 182 -13.05 0.71 7.77
CA LYS A 182 -14.42 0.22 7.59
C LYS A 182 -14.83 0.16 6.12
N TYR A 183 -14.49 1.18 5.33
CA TYR A 183 -14.71 1.14 3.87
C TYR A 183 -13.93 0.00 3.21
N GLN A 184 -12.68 -0.23 3.63
CA GLN A 184 -11.85 -1.33 3.13
C GLN A 184 -12.50 -2.70 3.36
N VAL A 185 -12.89 -2.98 4.61
CA VAL A 185 -13.46 -4.28 5.00
C VAL A 185 -14.83 -4.51 4.34
N ARG A 186 -15.63 -3.46 4.15
CA ARG A 186 -16.86 -3.55 3.35
C ARG A 186 -16.58 -3.93 1.90
N ALA A 187 -15.58 -3.33 1.26
CA ALA A 187 -15.22 -3.67 -0.11
C ALA A 187 -14.74 -5.12 -0.22
N TYR A 188 -13.92 -5.60 0.72
CA TYR A 188 -13.53 -7.01 0.78
C TYR A 188 -14.73 -7.95 0.92
N PHE A 189 -15.71 -7.59 1.74
CA PHE A 189 -16.93 -8.39 1.87
C PHE A 189 -17.76 -8.39 0.58
N GLU A 190 -17.87 -7.26 -0.11
CA GLU A 190 -18.55 -7.16 -1.40
C GLU A 190 -17.87 -8.02 -2.48
N GLU A 191 -16.54 -8.05 -2.54
CA GLU A 191 -15.78 -8.93 -3.45
C GLU A 191 -15.99 -10.40 -3.10
N ALA A 192 -15.84 -10.77 -1.83
CA ALA A 192 -16.04 -12.15 -1.37
C ALA A 192 -17.46 -12.66 -1.68
N ASN A 193 -18.46 -11.77 -1.71
CA ASN A 193 -19.84 -12.09 -2.09
C ASN A 193 -20.01 -12.48 -3.58
N TRP A 194 -19.11 -12.07 -4.47
CA TRP A 194 -19.19 -12.43 -5.90
C TRP A 194 -18.81 -13.89 -6.15
N PHE A 195 -17.87 -14.42 -5.36
CA PHE A 195 -17.34 -15.77 -5.53
C PHE A 195 -18.41 -16.88 -5.48
N PRO A 196 -19.20 -17.05 -4.38
CA PRO A 196 -20.18 -18.13 -4.29
C PRO A 196 -21.32 -17.98 -5.31
N LYS A 197 -21.60 -16.75 -5.75
CA LYS A 197 -22.62 -16.45 -6.77
C LYS A 197 -22.14 -16.71 -8.20
N LYS A 198 -20.85 -17.00 -8.40
CA LYS A 198 -20.19 -17.02 -9.72
C LYS A 198 -20.49 -15.76 -10.52
N HIS A 199 -20.62 -14.64 -9.81
CA HIS A 199 -20.91 -13.36 -10.41
C HIS A 199 -19.63 -12.81 -11.01
N ILE A 200 -19.69 -12.43 -12.28
CA ILE A 200 -18.62 -11.69 -12.93
C ILE A 200 -19.25 -10.34 -13.25
N PRO A 201 -18.93 -9.29 -12.47
CA PRO A 201 -19.52 -7.98 -12.60
C PRO A 201 -19.11 -7.32 -13.93
N ILE A 202 -19.90 -6.34 -14.36
CA ILE A 202 -19.47 -5.39 -15.40
C ILE A 202 -18.51 -4.36 -14.80
N MET A 203 -17.70 -3.68 -15.62
CA MET A 203 -16.69 -2.73 -15.16
C MET A 203 -17.27 -1.60 -14.30
N GLU A 204 -18.49 -1.15 -14.58
CA GLU A 204 -19.20 -0.12 -13.82
C GLU A 204 -19.61 -0.59 -12.40
N GLU A 205 -19.80 -1.90 -12.22
CA GLU A 205 -20.06 -2.54 -10.93
C GLU A 205 -18.76 -2.91 -10.22
N TYR A 206 -17.77 -3.41 -10.96
CA TYR A 206 -16.47 -3.84 -10.45
C TYR A 206 -15.63 -2.69 -9.89
N MET A 207 -15.40 -1.65 -10.70
CA MET A 207 -14.41 -0.62 -10.39
C MET A 207 -14.69 0.14 -9.07
N PRO A 208 -15.93 0.54 -8.74
CA PRO A 208 -16.20 1.23 -7.47
C PRO A 208 -15.79 0.42 -6.23
N VAL A 209 -15.96 -0.90 -6.27
CA VAL A 209 -15.57 -1.82 -5.18
C VAL A 209 -14.06 -2.05 -5.22
N ALA A 210 -13.54 -2.40 -6.39
CA ALA A 210 -12.15 -2.79 -6.61
C ALA A 210 -11.15 -1.65 -6.31
N LEU A 211 -11.55 -0.40 -6.57
CA LEU A 211 -10.75 0.77 -6.20
C LEU A 211 -10.65 0.93 -4.69
N VAL A 212 -11.71 0.63 -3.94
CA VAL A 212 -11.65 0.64 -2.48
C VAL A 212 -10.84 -0.56 -1.98
N SER A 213 -11.12 -1.77 -2.46
CA SER A 213 -10.41 -2.99 -2.04
C SER A 213 -8.91 -2.97 -2.33
N SER A 214 -8.45 -2.11 -3.24
CA SER A 214 -7.01 -1.85 -3.47
C SER A 214 -6.25 -1.33 -2.23
N ALA A 215 -6.96 -0.96 -1.15
CA ALA A 215 -6.41 -0.38 0.08
C ALA A 215 -5.86 1.04 -0.06
N TYR A 216 -5.74 1.60 -1.26
CA TYR A 216 -5.02 2.86 -1.47
C TYR A 216 -5.69 4.08 -0.84
N GLY A 217 -7.02 4.15 -0.81
CA GLY A 217 -7.73 5.20 -0.07
C GLY A 217 -7.48 5.13 1.44
N MET A 218 -7.44 3.91 1.99
CA MET A 218 -7.15 3.65 3.41
C MET A 218 -5.68 3.91 3.76
N LEU A 219 -4.74 3.51 2.90
CA LEU A 219 -3.31 3.78 3.06
C LEU A 219 -3.02 5.27 2.94
N ALA A 220 -3.63 5.97 1.97
CA ALA A 220 -3.50 7.42 1.84
C ALA A 220 -3.98 8.13 3.11
N THR A 221 -5.14 7.74 3.64
CA THR A 221 -5.69 8.29 4.89
C THR A 221 -4.76 8.03 6.07
N THR A 222 -4.36 6.78 6.26
CA THR A 222 -3.51 6.36 7.38
C THR A 222 -2.12 7.01 7.31
N SER A 223 -1.62 7.29 6.10
CA SER A 223 -0.32 7.94 5.90
C SER A 223 -0.22 9.33 6.54
N LEU A 224 -1.36 9.99 6.76
CA LEU A 224 -1.47 11.34 7.33
C LEU A 224 -1.60 11.33 8.87
N VAL A 225 -1.94 10.19 9.48
CA VAL A 225 -2.25 10.10 10.91
C VAL A 225 -1.04 10.51 11.76
N GLY A 226 0.08 9.80 11.59
CA GLY A 226 1.32 10.05 12.31
C GLY A 226 2.21 11.14 11.73
N MET A 227 1.74 11.89 10.73
CA MET A 227 2.49 12.97 10.07
C MET A 227 2.42 14.26 10.91
N GLY A 228 3.24 15.27 10.59
CA GLY A 228 3.45 16.46 11.42
C GLY A 228 2.23 17.41 11.53
N ASP A 229 2.49 18.62 11.99
CA ASP A 229 1.46 19.66 12.20
C ASP A 229 0.90 20.24 10.89
N GLU A 230 1.57 19.99 9.77
CA GLU A 230 1.09 20.34 8.44
C GLU A 230 -0.22 19.62 8.07
N VAL A 231 -0.59 18.54 8.76
CA VAL A 231 -1.86 17.84 8.52
C VAL A 231 -2.98 18.42 9.40
N THR A 232 -3.94 19.08 8.77
CA THR A 232 -5.16 19.60 9.38
C THR A 232 -6.37 18.69 9.11
N LYS A 233 -7.46 18.90 9.86
CA LYS A 233 -8.75 18.21 9.61
C LYS A 233 -9.26 18.43 8.17
N HIS A 234 -9.07 19.63 7.63
CA HIS A 234 -9.44 19.96 6.25
C HIS A 234 -8.83 19.00 5.22
N PHE A 235 -7.59 18.52 5.43
CA PHE A 235 -6.96 17.59 4.49
C PHE A 235 -7.55 16.18 4.56
N PHE A 236 -8.00 15.73 5.73
CA PHE A 236 -8.76 14.50 5.84
C PHE A 236 -10.13 14.62 5.16
N ASP A 237 -10.85 15.73 5.39
CA ASP A 237 -12.12 16.00 4.72
C ASP A 237 -11.96 16.04 3.19
N TRP A 238 -10.92 16.72 2.69
CA TRP A 238 -10.58 16.74 1.27
C TRP A 238 -10.27 15.34 0.72
N LEU A 239 -9.50 14.52 1.44
CA LEU A 239 -9.19 13.16 1.00
C LEU A 239 -10.46 12.28 0.93
N PHE A 240 -11.39 12.45 1.89
CA PHE A 240 -12.66 11.74 1.92
C PHE A 240 -13.65 12.18 0.83
N SER A 241 -13.47 13.38 0.26
CA SER A 241 -14.18 13.79 -0.96
C SER A 241 -13.72 13.05 -2.22
N LYS A 242 -12.77 12.09 -2.10
CA LYS A 242 -12.21 11.26 -3.18
C LYS A 242 -11.59 12.12 -4.29
N PRO A 243 -10.53 12.89 -3.97
CA PRO A 243 -9.92 13.80 -4.92
C PRO A 243 -9.33 13.03 -6.10
N LYS A 244 -9.21 13.72 -7.24
CA LYS A 244 -8.78 13.12 -8.52
C LYS A 244 -7.46 12.35 -8.39
N ILE A 245 -6.48 12.88 -7.66
CA ILE A 245 -5.18 12.22 -7.42
C ILE A 245 -5.29 10.91 -6.63
N GLU A 246 -6.19 10.82 -5.64
CA GLU A 246 -6.38 9.60 -4.86
C GLU A 246 -7.02 8.52 -5.74
N ARG A 247 -8.11 8.88 -6.44
CA ARG A 247 -8.76 7.98 -7.38
C ARG A 247 -7.78 7.47 -8.44
N ALA A 248 -6.97 8.36 -9.01
CA ALA A 248 -5.96 8.00 -10.00
C ALA A 248 -4.89 7.06 -9.41
N SER A 249 -4.41 7.31 -8.19
CA SER A 249 -3.48 6.40 -7.52
C SER A 249 -4.10 5.03 -7.26
N SER A 250 -5.37 4.96 -6.89
CA SER A 250 -6.11 3.70 -6.68
C SER A 250 -6.35 2.96 -8.00
N VAL A 251 -6.59 3.67 -9.12
CA VAL A 251 -6.66 3.08 -10.48
C VAL A 251 -5.31 2.48 -10.88
N VAL A 252 -4.20 3.20 -10.65
CA VAL A 252 -2.86 2.67 -10.91
C VAL A 252 -2.63 1.40 -10.09
N CYS A 253 -3.01 1.39 -8.82
CA CYS A 253 -2.88 0.22 -7.96
C CYS A 253 -3.68 -0.98 -8.50
N ARG A 254 -4.99 -0.82 -8.61
CA ARG A 254 -5.93 -1.89 -8.96
C ARG A 254 -5.61 -2.50 -10.33
N LEU A 255 -5.48 -1.67 -11.36
CA LEU A 255 -5.28 -2.20 -12.71
C LEU A 255 -3.90 -2.82 -12.91
N MET A 256 -2.85 -2.33 -12.23
CA MET A 256 -1.54 -2.99 -12.29
C MET A 256 -1.54 -4.33 -11.58
N ASP A 257 -2.19 -4.42 -10.41
CA ASP A 257 -2.38 -5.66 -9.67
C ASP A 257 -3.10 -6.70 -10.53
N ASP A 258 -4.33 -6.39 -10.99
CA ASP A 258 -5.15 -7.32 -11.76
C ASP A 258 -4.46 -7.80 -13.04
N VAL A 259 -3.83 -6.91 -13.82
CA VAL A 259 -3.13 -7.30 -15.07
C VAL A 259 -1.99 -8.28 -14.80
N ILE A 260 -1.34 -8.19 -13.64
CA ILE A 260 -0.17 -9.00 -13.31
C ILE A 260 -0.58 -10.28 -12.58
N SER A 261 -1.60 -10.23 -11.75
CA SER A 261 -2.05 -11.34 -10.91
C SER A 261 -3.07 -12.24 -11.59
N HIS A 262 -3.84 -11.77 -12.60
CA HIS A 262 -5.05 -12.48 -13.05
C HIS A 262 -4.81 -13.94 -13.48
N LYS A 263 -3.68 -14.27 -14.13
CA LYS A 263 -3.36 -15.66 -14.53
C LYS A 263 -3.13 -16.57 -13.34
N PHE A 264 -2.56 -16.04 -12.26
CA PHE A 264 -2.36 -16.79 -11.02
C PHE A 264 -3.69 -16.92 -10.27
N GLU A 265 -4.45 -15.84 -10.20
CA GLU A 265 -5.77 -15.80 -9.56
C GLU A 265 -6.77 -16.77 -10.21
N GLN A 266 -6.81 -16.84 -11.54
CA GLN A 266 -7.63 -17.81 -12.25
C GLN A 266 -7.25 -19.26 -11.91
N LYS A 267 -5.95 -19.57 -11.75
CA LYS A 267 -5.49 -20.93 -11.43
C LYS A 267 -5.94 -21.41 -10.05
N ARG A 268 -6.07 -20.49 -9.09
CA ARG A 268 -6.57 -20.80 -7.74
C ARG A 268 -8.09 -20.71 -7.63
N GLY A 269 -8.78 -20.33 -8.70
CA GLY A 269 -10.24 -20.14 -8.71
C GLY A 269 -10.66 -18.94 -7.89
N HIS A 270 -9.96 -17.81 -8.02
CA HIS A 270 -10.30 -16.55 -7.35
C HIS A 270 -11.54 -15.88 -7.97
N VAL A 271 -12.03 -14.78 -7.35
CA VAL A 271 -13.00 -13.88 -7.99
C VAL A 271 -12.46 -13.29 -9.29
N ALA A 272 -13.38 -12.88 -10.17
CA ALA A 272 -13.00 -12.25 -11.44
C ALA A 272 -12.26 -10.92 -11.21
N SER A 273 -11.09 -10.78 -11.82
CA SER A 273 -10.35 -9.52 -11.85
C SER A 273 -10.95 -8.55 -12.88
N ALA A 274 -10.42 -7.32 -12.98
CA ALA A 274 -10.79 -6.41 -14.05
C ALA A 274 -10.66 -7.05 -15.45
N VAL A 275 -9.67 -7.93 -15.67
CA VAL A 275 -9.43 -8.58 -16.98
C VAL A 275 -10.62 -9.45 -17.38
N GLU A 276 -11.10 -10.30 -16.48
CA GLU A 276 -12.24 -11.17 -16.76
C GLU A 276 -13.55 -10.36 -16.87
N CYS A 277 -13.72 -9.33 -16.05
CA CYS A 277 -14.88 -8.44 -16.12
C CYS A 277 -14.96 -7.73 -17.48
N TYR A 278 -13.83 -7.19 -17.96
CA TYR A 278 -13.75 -6.49 -19.24
C TYR A 278 -13.97 -7.43 -20.42
N MET A 279 -13.28 -8.58 -20.44
CA MET A 279 -13.45 -9.58 -21.50
C MET A 279 -14.91 -10.04 -21.61
N LYS A 280 -15.56 -10.29 -20.48
CA LYS A 280 -16.97 -10.70 -20.45
C LYS A 280 -17.91 -9.60 -20.94
N GLN A 281 -17.70 -8.35 -20.52
CA GLN A 281 -18.57 -7.23 -20.89
C GLN A 281 -18.47 -6.85 -22.37
N PHE A 282 -17.25 -6.83 -22.91
CA PHE A 282 -16.98 -6.30 -24.26
C PHE A 282 -16.73 -7.39 -25.30
N GLY A 283 -16.71 -8.68 -24.92
CA GLY A 283 -16.33 -9.78 -25.82
C GLY A 283 -14.88 -9.67 -26.30
N ALA A 284 -14.03 -8.99 -25.53
CA ALA A 284 -12.65 -8.71 -25.87
C ALA A 284 -11.72 -9.89 -25.53
N THR A 285 -10.56 -9.92 -26.19
CA THR A 285 -9.46 -10.81 -25.84
C THR A 285 -8.71 -10.32 -24.58
N GLU A 286 -7.95 -11.21 -23.95
CA GLU A 286 -7.06 -10.86 -22.83
C GLU A 286 -6.08 -9.73 -23.22
N GLU A 287 -5.50 -9.81 -24.42
CA GLU A 287 -4.56 -8.81 -24.92
C GLU A 287 -5.21 -7.43 -25.08
N GLU A 288 -6.44 -7.38 -25.61
CA GLU A 288 -7.20 -6.14 -25.73
C GLU A 288 -7.52 -5.54 -24.36
N ALA A 289 -7.94 -6.36 -23.39
CA ALA A 289 -8.19 -5.91 -22.01
C ALA A 289 -6.93 -5.34 -21.35
N VAL A 290 -5.80 -6.06 -21.45
CA VAL A 290 -4.50 -5.62 -20.90
C VAL A 290 -4.03 -4.33 -21.55
N ASN A 291 -4.19 -4.18 -22.87
CA ASN A 291 -3.80 -2.96 -23.59
C ASN A 291 -4.67 -1.77 -23.19
N GLU A 292 -5.97 -1.98 -22.97
CA GLU A 292 -6.87 -0.95 -22.48
C GLU A 292 -6.51 -0.52 -21.05
N PHE A 293 -6.24 -1.46 -20.14
CA PHE A 293 -5.84 -1.11 -18.77
C PHE A 293 -4.48 -0.42 -18.70
N ARG A 294 -3.52 -0.78 -19.56
CA ARG A 294 -2.27 -0.03 -19.68
C ARG A 294 -2.49 1.42 -20.11
N LYS A 295 -3.47 1.71 -20.97
CA LYS A 295 -3.88 3.08 -21.30
C LYS A 295 -4.48 3.78 -20.09
N GLN A 296 -5.41 3.15 -19.39
CA GLN A 296 -6.04 3.74 -18.20
C GLN A 296 -5.04 4.03 -17.08
N VAL A 297 -4.06 3.14 -16.85
CA VAL A 297 -2.93 3.39 -15.93
C VAL A 297 -2.10 4.59 -16.40
N SER A 298 -1.82 4.70 -17.71
CA SER A 298 -1.09 5.84 -18.27
C SER A 298 -1.85 7.16 -18.10
N ASP A 299 -3.17 7.15 -18.28
CA ASP A 299 -4.02 8.32 -18.10
C ASP A 299 -4.14 8.69 -16.61
N ALA A 300 -4.27 7.72 -15.71
CA ALA A 300 -4.20 7.96 -14.27
C ALA A 300 -2.87 8.59 -13.83
N TRP A 301 -1.74 8.21 -14.45
CA TRP A 301 -0.47 8.90 -14.23
C TRP A 301 -0.48 10.36 -14.71
N LYS A 302 -1.21 10.70 -15.77
CA LYS A 302 -1.37 12.10 -16.21
C LYS A 302 -2.21 12.88 -15.20
N ASP A 303 -3.28 12.29 -14.70
CA ASP A 303 -4.14 12.87 -13.66
C ASP A 303 -3.36 13.16 -12.37
N ILE A 304 -2.51 12.22 -11.92
CA ILE A 304 -1.61 12.43 -10.78
C ILE A 304 -0.66 13.60 -11.04
N ASN A 305 -0.14 13.74 -12.26
CA ASN A 305 0.77 14.83 -12.61
C ASN A 305 0.05 16.18 -12.65
N GLU A 306 -1.14 16.23 -13.22
CA GLU A 306 -1.98 17.43 -13.29
C GLU A 306 -2.27 17.98 -11.89
N GLU A 307 -2.69 17.11 -10.95
CA GLU A 307 -2.99 17.50 -9.57
C GLU A 307 -1.75 17.95 -8.78
N CYS A 308 -0.54 17.65 -9.27
CA CYS A 308 0.72 18.15 -8.72
C CYS A 308 1.20 19.47 -9.37
N LEU A 309 0.45 20.08 -10.29
CA LEU A 309 0.79 21.38 -10.87
C LEU A 309 0.34 22.53 -9.95
N TYR A 310 1.11 23.62 -9.94
CA TYR A 310 0.74 24.81 -9.15
C TYR A 310 -0.31 25.66 -9.89
N PRO A 311 -1.28 26.25 -9.16
CA PRO A 311 -1.49 26.14 -7.71
C PRO A 311 -2.15 24.79 -7.32
N THR A 312 -1.68 24.17 -6.24
CA THR A 312 -2.21 22.89 -5.75
C THR A 312 -3.39 23.09 -4.78
N SER A 313 -4.37 22.18 -4.83
CA SER A 313 -5.55 22.19 -3.94
C SER A 313 -5.20 21.97 -2.46
N VAL A 314 -4.11 21.24 -2.19
CA VAL A 314 -3.55 21.02 -0.84
C VAL A 314 -2.01 21.12 -0.91
N PRO A 315 -1.30 21.25 0.23
CA PRO A 315 0.15 21.33 0.24
C PRO A 315 0.82 20.12 -0.43
N MET A 316 1.85 20.39 -1.24
CA MET A 316 2.62 19.37 -1.96
C MET A 316 3.13 18.21 -1.08
N PRO A 317 3.63 18.42 0.16
CA PRO A 317 4.04 17.31 1.02
C PRO A 317 2.95 16.26 1.28
N LEU A 318 1.68 16.64 1.22
CA LEU A 318 0.53 15.73 1.38
C LEU A 318 0.23 15.00 0.07
N LEU A 319 0.24 15.71 -1.06
CA LEU A 319 0.06 15.11 -2.40
C LEU A 319 1.15 14.07 -2.70
N VAL A 320 2.38 14.33 -2.26
CA VAL A 320 3.52 13.42 -2.45
C VAL A 320 3.28 12.07 -1.79
N ARG A 321 2.45 11.97 -0.74
CA ARG A 321 2.08 10.69 -0.11
C ARG A 321 1.31 9.80 -1.07
N ILE A 322 0.27 10.36 -1.69
CA ILE A 322 -0.59 9.68 -2.66
C ILE A 322 0.22 9.31 -3.91
N LEU A 323 1.00 10.26 -4.42
CA LEU A 323 1.92 10.00 -5.52
C LEU A 323 2.92 8.88 -5.20
N ASN A 324 3.49 8.85 -4.01
CA ASN A 324 4.47 7.84 -3.66
C ASN A 324 3.81 6.45 -3.52
N LEU A 325 2.55 6.35 -3.10
CA LEU A 325 1.80 5.09 -3.20
C LEU A 325 1.73 4.60 -4.66
N ALA A 326 1.42 5.46 -5.62
CA ALA A 326 1.45 5.10 -7.05
C ALA A 326 2.84 4.68 -7.53
N ARG A 327 3.92 5.31 -7.04
CA ARG A 327 5.30 4.88 -7.34
C ARG A 327 5.63 3.52 -6.75
N VAL A 328 5.13 3.20 -5.55
CA VAL A 328 5.40 1.91 -4.92
C VAL A 328 4.80 0.77 -5.73
N ILE A 329 3.53 0.87 -6.14
CA ILE A 329 2.92 -0.19 -6.95
C ILE A 329 3.61 -0.32 -8.32
N ASP A 330 3.98 0.80 -8.96
CA ASP A 330 4.76 0.76 -10.21
C ASP A 330 6.12 0.06 -10.01
N VAL A 331 6.69 0.15 -8.81
CA VAL A 331 7.94 -0.54 -8.47
C VAL A 331 7.75 -2.02 -8.21
N ILE A 332 6.76 -2.39 -7.40
CA ILE A 332 6.55 -3.76 -6.91
C ILE A 332 5.85 -4.65 -7.94
N TYR A 333 4.93 -4.09 -8.75
CA TYR A 333 4.05 -4.83 -9.67
C TYR A 333 4.36 -4.59 -11.15
N LYS A 334 5.59 -4.20 -11.47
CA LYS A 334 5.92 -3.91 -12.87
C LYS A 334 5.89 -5.14 -13.77
N ASP A 335 6.59 -6.18 -13.32
CA ASP A 335 6.85 -7.38 -14.12
C ASP A 335 6.26 -8.64 -13.47
N GLU A 336 5.92 -8.57 -12.17
CA GLU A 336 5.34 -9.66 -11.38
C GLU A 336 4.66 -9.11 -10.11
N ASP A 337 3.81 -9.90 -9.46
CA ASP A 337 3.30 -9.60 -8.11
C ASP A 337 4.44 -9.79 -7.09
N GLY A 338 5.21 -8.73 -6.89
CA GLY A 338 6.37 -8.75 -5.98
C GLY A 338 6.00 -8.94 -4.51
N TYR A 339 4.75 -8.65 -4.10
CA TYR A 339 4.32 -8.74 -2.72
C TYR A 339 4.01 -10.19 -2.32
N THR A 340 3.10 -10.84 -3.05
CA THR A 340 2.73 -12.23 -2.79
C THR A 340 3.90 -13.16 -3.12
N ARG A 341 4.50 -12.93 -4.29
CA ARG A 341 5.66 -13.66 -4.78
C ARG A 341 6.90 -12.80 -4.59
N ALA A 342 7.32 -12.62 -3.33
CA ALA A 342 8.60 -11.99 -2.99
C ALA A 342 9.79 -12.84 -3.54
N THR A 343 9.98 -12.75 -4.85
CA THR A 343 11.04 -13.39 -5.64
C THR A 343 12.35 -12.62 -5.42
N THR A 344 13.34 -12.92 -6.26
CA THR A 344 14.63 -12.23 -6.30
C THR A 344 14.50 -10.70 -6.40
N VAL A 345 13.56 -10.16 -7.18
CA VAL A 345 13.54 -8.71 -7.46
C VAL A 345 13.21 -7.89 -6.20
N LEU A 346 12.08 -8.14 -5.54
CA LEU A 346 11.73 -7.38 -4.34
C LEU A 346 12.76 -7.59 -3.22
N LYS A 347 13.29 -8.82 -3.08
CA LYS A 347 14.34 -9.12 -2.09
C LYS A 347 15.61 -8.31 -2.33
N GLU A 348 16.04 -8.17 -3.58
CA GLU A 348 17.18 -7.32 -3.94
C GLU A 348 16.91 -5.83 -3.63
N LEU A 349 15.69 -5.35 -3.91
CA LEU A 349 15.30 -3.96 -3.59
C LEU A 349 15.30 -3.73 -2.07
N VAL A 350 14.71 -4.63 -1.29
CA VAL A 350 14.71 -4.61 0.19
C VAL A 350 16.15 -4.63 0.69
N ALA A 351 17.00 -5.55 0.21
CA ALA A 351 18.39 -5.64 0.61
C ALA A 351 19.16 -4.35 0.29
N SER A 352 18.87 -3.73 -0.86
CA SER A 352 19.52 -2.48 -1.27
C SER A 352 19.18 -1.30 -0.36
N LEU A 353 17.97 -1.24 0.21
CA LEU A 353 17.56 -0.13 1.07
C LEU A 353 17.84 -0.40 2.55
N LEU A 354 17.76 -1.65 2.99
CA LEU A 354 17.66 -2.01 4.41
C LEU A 354 18.78 -2.90 4.93
N ILE A 355 19.63 -3.45 4.05
CA ILE A 355 20.70 -4.38 4.46
C ILE A 355 22.07 -3.84 4.04
N ASN A 356 22.24 -3.58 2.74
CA ASN A 356 23.51 -3.28 2.13
C ASN A 356 23.78 -1.76 2.17
N PRO A 357 24.78 -1.27 2.91
CA PRO A 357 25.16 0.13 2.87
C PRO A 357 25.73 0.50 1.49
N VAL A 358 25.81 1.79 1.21
CA VAL A 358 26.59 2.33 0.09
C VAL A 358 28.05 2.44 0.52
N SER A 359 28.97 2.00 -0.32
CA SER A 359 30.41 2.15 -0.06
C SER A 359 30.79 3.63 -0.03
N LEU A 360 31.45 4.07 1.04
CA LEU A 360 31.95 5.44 1.18
C LEU A 360 33.09 5.70 0.20
#